data_AF-A0A9N9MI87-F1
#
_entry.id   AF-A0A9N9MI87-F1
#
_cell.length_a   1.000
_cell.length_b   1.000
_cell.length_c   1.000
_cell.angle_alpha   90.00
_cell.angle_beta   90.00
_cell.angle_gamma   90.00
#
_symmetry.space_group_name_H-M   'P 1'
#
loop_
_entity.id
_entity.type
_entity.pdbx_description
1 polymer ?
#
loop_
_entity_poly.entity_id
_entity_poly.type
_entity_poly.pdbx_seq_one_letter_code
_entity_poly.pdbx_strand_id
1 'polypeptide(L)'
;MNATNMLSANKVKLHGMTSNRWTTKDKIIQYKGLIKLYTRDRKIIETDTGVAEKRQQRELKKLQKEIEQNRKDLDNAIRGDKQKLRNTLADHREMQLAYHNSQPEKVIEMVAQVNFNKRKSRDLLQYKKKLKTQELIDRKLGYAALEDYIKFEGLSWGNMLPCERQAHIITGKVQDAILKKEAAIVIKQSYKEMTAIMKKDALYFDAILDAIRNDGISQGKCMINATKLGQLATEYLDDRRQEFQLLEKVIKRELATRRKDLETVSQRVHNFGTSVKNLLRRDSDLNLGKITLQPSESFAELQRDFQNVEATLTFLKNAIFVPSLESIYPCLQEQLRQKERLELMVNKCEEDRDQLLKKSDHAGAKEVELENTRVETTSQYKTNKREFIEQIEEQREKVRQLEKLINNRYNLLARIRISLKHLQLLSTLVSDVKTGKQAIKMRDSGLHDQAPTKPTSDELDASKIIPDLLKKFAKLAQNSKDLLKDQARDEGYKSFEVLMHQATKDVEQFTTLSEETLVGSVFLDTHVLTRVDIKKQSQEIVQANLVTDEFMPEAQKKKKFF
;
A
#
# COMPACT_ATOMS: atom_id res chain seq x y z
N MET A 1 107.05 5.07 -73.57
CA MET A 1 107.50 4.47 -74.83
C MET A 1 108.23 5.53 -75.65
N ASN A 2 109.56 5.42 -75.75
CA ASN A 2 110.33 5.94 -76.87
C ASN A 2 111.14 4.75 -77.38
N ALA A 3 110.52 3.92 -78.23
CA ALA A 3 111.21 2.87 -78.96
C ALA A 3 112.12 3.57 -79.98
N THR A 4 113.24 4.08 -79.49
CA THR A 4 114.24 4.75 -80.31
C THR A 4 114.88 3.70 -81.20
N ASN A 5 114.66 3.89 -82.49
CA ASN A 5 115.05 3.01 -83.58
C ASN A 5 116.58 2.85 -83.63
N MET A 6 117.10 1.87 -82.88
CA MET A 6 118.53 1.52 -82.76
C MET A 6 119.15 1.01 -84.07
N LEU A 7 118.33 0.74 -85.10
CA LEU A 7 118.77 0.33 -86.45
C LEU A 7 118.71 1.48 -87.48
N SER A 8 118.49 2.73 -87.06
CA SER A 8 118.62 3.87 -87.98
C SER A 8 120.07 3.99 -88.48
N ALA A 9 120.25 4.20 -89.78
CA ALA A 9 121.55 4.26 -90.46
C ALA A 9 122.56 5.24 -89.80
N ASN A 10 122.06 6.24 -89.06
CA ASN A 10 122.87 7.21 -88.33
C ASN A 10 123.53 6.66 -87.06
N LYS A 11 123.01 5.60 -86.42
CA LYS A 11 123.64 4.99 -85.23
C LYS A 11 124.52 3.77 -85.53
N VAL A 12 124.44 3.20 -86.74
CA VAL A 12 125.41 2.20 -87.22
C VAL A 12 126.82 2.79 -87.31
N LYS A 13 126.95 4.10 -87.55
CA LYS A 13 128.23 4.84 -87.49
C LYS A 13 128.82 4.93 -86.06
N LEU A 14 127.99 4.82 -85.01
CA LEU A 14 128.43 4.96 -83.62
C LEU A 14 129.02 3.67 -83.02
N HIS A 15 128.81 2.52 -83.67
CA HIS A 15 129.34 1.23 -83.22
C HIS A 15 130.67 0.81 -83.86
N GLY A 16 131.46 1.77 -84.40
CA GLY A 16 132.91 1.59 -84.59
C GLY A 16 133.37 0.47 -85.54
N MET A 17 132.56 0.06 -86.52
CA MET A 17 132.89 -1.04 -87.44
C MET A 17 133.45 -0.55 -88.80
N THR A 18 134.30 0.49 -88.79
CA THR A 18 134.93 1.08 -89.99
C THR A 18 136.38 0.63 -90.23
N SER A 19 136.92 -0.27 -89.42
CA SER A 19 138.29 -0.77 -89.60
C SER A 19 138.41 -1.67 -90.84
N ASN A 20 139.34 -1.34 -91.74
CA ASN A 20 139.56 -2.03 -93.01
C ASN A 20 140.19 -3.43 -92.86
N ARG A 21 140.53 -3.86 -91.63
CA ARG A 21 141.04 -5.21 -91.31
C ARG A 21 139.94 -6.24 -91.04
N TRP A 22 138.67 -5.82 -91.01
CA TRP A 22 137.57 -6.71 -90.62
C TRP A 22 137.03 -7.46 -91.83
N THR A 23 137.18 -8.78 -91.82
CA THR A 23 136.67 -9.69 -92.84
C THR A 23 135.14 -9.63 -92.91
N THR A 24 134.58 -9.78 -94.12
CA THR A 24 133.12 -9.73 -94.34
C THR A 24 132.36 -10.72 -93.46
N LYS A 25 132.99 -11.86 -93.13
CA LYS A 25 132.46 -12.89 -92.23
C LYS A 25 132.28 -12.38 -90.79
N ASP A 26 133.24 -11.61 -90.27
CA ASP A 26 133.22 -11.06 -88.91
C ASP A 26 132.16 -9.96 -88.77
N LYS A 27 132.01 -9.11 -89.79
CA LYS A 27 130.92 -8.11 -89.84
C LYS A 27 129.55 -8.79 -89.79
N ILE A 28 129.36 -9.86 -90.55
CA ILE A 28 128.09 -10.64 -90.54
C ILE A 28 127.84 -11.28 -89.17
N ILE A 29 128.86 -11.81 -88.50
CA ILE A 29 128.71 -12.41 -87.15
C ILE A 29 128.31 -11.34 -86.13
N GLN A 30 128.92 -10.16 -86.17
CA GLN A 30 128.56 -9.05 -85.28
C GLN A 30 127.16 -8.51 -85.57
N TYR A 31 126.76 -8.34 -86.84
CA TYR A 31 125.38 -7.97 -87.18
C TYR A 31 124.38 -9.04 -86.72
N LYS A 32 124.69 -10.34 -86.85
CA LYS A 32 123.86 -11.42 -86.30
C LYS A 32 123.79 -11.37 -84.77
N GLY A 33 124.88 -11.03 -84.09
CA GLY A 33 124.92 -10.82 -82.64
C GLY A 33 124.06 -9.64 -82.19
N LEU A 34 124.16 -8.51 -82.88
CA LEU A 34 123.37 -7.31 -82.64
C LEU A 34 121.87 -7.56 -82.87
N ILE A 35 121.52 -8.25 -83.97
CA ILE A 35 120.14 -8.66 -84.26
C ILE A 35 119.61 -9.58 -83.15
N LYS A 36 120.40 -10.57 -82.71
CA LYS A 36 120.00 -11.46 -81.59
C LYS A 36 119.78 -10.68 -80.29
N LEU A 37 120.66 -9.72 -79.97
CA LEU A 37 120.52 -8.87 -78.80
C LEU A 37 119.21 -8.04 -78.90
N TYR A 38 118.99 -7.39 -80.05
CA TYR A 38 117.78 -6.61 -80.29
C TYR A 38 116.51 -7.44 -80.21
N THR A 39 116.50 -8.66 -80.77
CA THR A 39 115.34 -9.56 -80.65
C THR A 39 115.06 -9.98 -79.21
N ARG A 40 116.11 -10.14 -78.38
CA ARG A 40 115.97 -10.44 -76.95
C ARG A 40 115.44 -9.23 -76.20
N ASP A 41 116.02 -8.05 -76.40
CA ASP A 41 115.60 -6.81 -75.75
C ASP A 41 114.17 -6.43 -76.13
N ARG A 42 113.80 -6.61 -77.41
CA ARG A 42 112.41 -6.43 -77.86
C ARG A 42 111.47 -7.39 -77.15
N LYS A 43 111.83 -8.66 -77.00
CA LYS A 43 111.01 -9.65 -76.29
C LYS A 43 110.87 -9.32 -74.80
N ILE A 44 111.93 -8.80 -74.15
CA ILE A 44 111.90 -8.33 -72.77
C ILE A 44 110.98 -7.11 -72.63
N ILE A 45 111.09 -6.13 -73.54
CA ILE A 45 110.23 -4.94 -73.55
C ILE A 45 108.76 -5.36 -73.78
N GLU A 46 108.48 -6.30 -74.68
CA GLU A 46 107.14 -6.85 -74.91
C GLU A 46 106.59 -7.54 -73.65
N THR A 47 107.42 -8.30 -72.92
CA THR A 47 106.98 -8.91 -71.64
C THR A 47 106.77 -7.88 -70.55
N ASP A 48 107.65 -6.89 -70.40
CA ASP A 48 107.55 -5.85 -69.37
C ASP A 48 106.35 -4.92 -69.62
N THR A 49 106.11 -4.56 -70.89
CA THR A 49 104.90 -3.83 -71.28
C THR A 49 103.64 -4.65 -71.01
N GLY A 50 103.63 -5.95 -71.34
CA GLY A 50 102.51 -6.83 -71.01
C GLY A 50 102.26 -7.00 -69.50
N VAL A 51 103.31 -7.01 -68.67
CA VAL A 51 103.18 -7.02 -67.19
C VAL A 51 102.66 -5.68 -66.68
N ALA A 52 103.16 -4.56 -67.19
CA ALA A 52 102.70 -3.22 -66.84
C ALA A 52 101.22 -3.02 -67.21
N GLU A 53 100.79 -3.44 -68.40
CA GLU A 53 99.39 -3.40 -68.84
C GLU A 53 98.50 -4.24 -67.94
N LYS A 54 98.91 -5.46 -67.59
CA LYS A 54 98.14 -6.32 -66.66
C LYS A 54 98.01 -5.70 -65.27
N ARG A 55 99.07 -5.04 -64.77
CA ARG A 55 99.05 -4.32 -63.49
C ARG A 55 98.08 -3.14 -63.55
N GLN A 56 98.18 -2.31 -64.59
CA GLN A 56 97.27 -1.19 -64.81
C GLN A 56 95.81 -1.64 -64.93
N GLN A 57 95.53 -2.73 -65.64
CA GLN A 57 94.17 -3.29 -65.74
C GLN A 57 93.62 -3.75 -64.38
N ARG A 58 94.46 -4.35 -63.52
CA ARG A 58 94.06 -4.74 -62.15
C ARG A 58 93.78 -3.53 -61.29
N GLU A 59 94.62 -2.50 -61.35
CA GLU A 59 94.43 -1.24 -60.63
C GLU A 59 93.17 -0.52 -61.11
N LEU A 60 92.91 -0.46 -62.43
CA LEU A 60 91.67 0.08 -62.99
C LEU A 60 90.43 -0.69 -62.49
N LYS A 61 90.45 -2.03 -62.48
CA LYS A 61 89.35 -2.83 -61.93
C LYS A 61 89.14 -2.60 -60.43
N LYS A 62 90.22 -2.42 -59.67
CA LYS A 62 90.14 -2.11 -58.24
C LYS A 62 89.54 -0.73 -58.02
N LEU A 63 89.99 0.28 -58.75
CA LEU A 63 89.44 1.64 -58.71
C LEU A 63 87.97 1.67 -59.14
N GLN A 64 87.58 0.89 -60.17
CA GLN A 64 86.18 0.77 -60.55
C GLN A 64 85.31 0.20 -59.42
N LYS A 65 85.78 -0.84 -58.73
CA LYS A 65 85.08 -1.41 -57.57
C LYS A 65 85.00 -0.42 -56.41
N GLU A 66 86.08 0.29 -56.12
CA GLU A 66 86.11 1.32 -55.08
C GLU A 66 85.17 2.49 -55.42
N ILE A 67 85.14 2.94 -56.68
CA ILE A 67 84.20 3.97 -57.15
C ILE A 67 82.75 3.46 -57.01
N GLU A 68 82.47 2.21 -57.37
CA GLU A 68 81.12 1.64 -57.22
C GLU A 68 80.70 1.51 -55.76
N GLN A 69 81.62 1.09 -54.88
CA GLN A 69 81.38 1.01 -53.45
C GLN A 69 81.19 2.40 -52.83
N ASN A 70 82.07 3.36 -53.14
CA ASN A 70 81.93 4.74 -52.70
C ASN A 70 80.65 5.39 -53.21
N ARG A 71 80.19 5.05 -54.43
CA ARG A 71 78.89 5.49 -54.95
C ARG A 71 77.73 4.90 -54.15
N LYS A 72 77.80 3.62 -53.74
CA LYS A 72 76.79 2.99 -52.87
C LYS A 72 76.79 3.61 -51.47
N ASP A 73 77.97 3.84 -50.89
CA ASP A 73 78.10 4.44 -49.56
C ASP A 73 77.65 5.91 -49.56
N LEU A 74 77.93 6.66 -50.63
CA LEU A 74 77.40 8.00 -50.84
C LEU A 74 75.88 8.01 -51.04
N ASP A 75 75.32 7.07 -51.81
CA ASP A 75 73.86 6.95 -51.97
C ASP A 75 73.18 6.59 -50.64
N ASN A 76 73.81 5.73 -49.83
CA ASN A 76 73.36 5.42 -48.47
C ASN A 76 73.46 6.62 -47.52
N ALA A 77 74.50 7.45 -47.63
CA ALA A 77 74.63 8.66 -46.82
C ALA A 77 73.62 9.76 -47.21
N ILE A 78 73.32 9.92 -48.50
CA ILE A 78 72.37 10.93 -49.01
C ILE A 78 70.91 10.51 -48.84
N ARG A 79 70.61 9.21 -49.03
CA ARG A 79 69.22 8.71 -49.08
C ARG A 79 68.83 7.82 -47.89
N GLY A 80 69.78 7.48 -47.02
CA GLY A 80 69.60 6.53 -45.94
C GLY A 80 69.67 5.07 -46.37
N ASP A 81 69.76 4.16 -45.40
CA ASP A 81 69.83 2.72 -45.63
C ASP A 81 68.46 2.15 -46.05
N LYS A 82 68.29 1.95 -47.36
CA LYS A 82 67.06 1.43 -47.98
C LYS A 82 66.70 0.02 -47.50
N GLN A 83 67.71 -0.80 -47.17
CA GLN A 83 67.49 -2.18 -46.74
C GLN A 83 66.91 -2.21 -45.33
N LYS A 84 67.38 -1.33 -44.43
CA LYS A 84 66.79 -1.17 -43.10
C LYS A 84 65.35 -0.69 -43.17
N LEU A 85 65.05 0.31 -43.99
CA LEU A 85 63.68 0.80 -44.19
C LEU A 85 62.73 -0.31 -44.66
N ARG A 86 63.20 -1.12 -45.63
CA ARG A 86 62.46 -2.26 -46.14
C ARG A 86 62.17 -3.31 -45.07
N ASN A 87 63.14 -3.58 -44.19
CA ASN A 87 62.99 -4.53 -43.09
C ASN A 87 62.05 -4.00 -41.99
N THR A 88 62.11 -2.70 -41.67
CA THR A 88 61.20 -2.10 -40.67
C THR A 88 59.74 -2.06 -41.12
N LEU A 89 59.50 -2.00 -42.43
CA LEU A 89 58.16 -2.02 -43.03
C LEU A 89 57.73 -3.43 -43.49
N ALA A 90 58.39 -4.49 -43.01
CA ALA A 90 58.12 -5.85 -43.46
C ALA A 90 56.68 -6.31 -43.21
N ASP A 91 56.09 -5.90 -42.08
CA ASP A 91 54.72 -6.27 -41.69
C ASP A 91 53.63 -5.54 -42.49
N HIS A 92 54.00 -4.44 -43.16
CA HIS A 92 53.06 -3.56 -43.86
C HIS A 92 53.44 -3.43 -45.33
N ARG A 93 53.09 -4.46 -46.12
CA ARG A 93 53.37 -4.55 -47.56
C ARG A 93 52.94 -3.33 -48.36
N GLU A 94 51.80 -2.74 -48.04
CA GLU A 94 51.29 -1.53 -48.71
C GLU A 94 52.19 -0.31 -48.48
N MET A 95 52.66 -0.12 -47.24
CA MET A 95 53.59 0.97 -46.92
C MET A 95 54.96 0.72 -47.54
N GLN A 96 55.41 -0.53 -47.57
CA GLN A 96 56.68 -0.91 -48.23
C GLN A 96 56.67 -0.58 -49.73
N LEU A 97 55.55 -0.82 -50.42
CA LEU A 97 55.38 -0.48 -51.83
C LEU A 97 55.29 1.03 -52.06
N ALA A 98 54.52 1.74 -51.23
CA ALA A 98 54.34 3.20 -51.35
C ALA A 98 55.63 4.00 -51.10
N TYR A 99 56.53 3.50 -50.24
CA TYR A 99 57.70 4.23 -49.76
C TYR A 99 59.05 3.68 -50.24
N HIS A 100 59.06 2.73 -51.19
CA HIS A 100 60.26 1.98 -51.59
C HIS A 100 61.48 2.85 -51.97
N ASN A 101 61.26 4.00 -52.61
CA ASN A 101 62.31 4.91 -53.08
C ASN A 101 62.40 6.23 -52.30
N SER A 102 61.66 6.36 -51.20
CA SER A 102 61.61 7.60 -50.40
C SER A 102 62.68 7.59 -49.30
N GLN A 103 63.18 8.78 -48.95
CA GLN A 103 64.09 8.94 -47.82
C GLN A 103 63.39 8.60 -46.50
N PRO A 104 64.05 7.91 -45.54
CA PRO A 104 63.44 7.50 -44.27
C PRO A 104 62.78 8.64 -43.49
N GLU A 105 63.38 9.82 -43.44
CA GLU A 105 62.81 11.00 -42.75
C GLU A 105 61.45 11.40 -43.34
N LYS A 106 61.39 11.49 -44.68
CA LYS A 106 60.15 11.78 -45.39
C LYS A 106 59.08 10.70 -45.20
N VAL A 107 59.49 9.43 -45.07
CA VAL A 107 58.57 8.33 -44.77
C VAL A 107 57.97 8.48 -43.37
N ILE A 108 58.79 8.85 -42.37
CA ILE A 108 58.31 9.10 -41.00
C ILE A 108 57.29 10.24 -40.99
N GLU A 109 57.57 11.35 -41.68
CA GLU A 109 56.64 12.48 -41.80
C GLU A 109 55.33 12.07 -42.49
N MET A 110 55.40 11.35 -43.61
CA MET A 110 54.22 10.85 -44.33
C MET A 110 53.38 9.90 -43.45
N VAL A 111 54.03 8.98 -42.73
CA VAL A 111 53.35 8.05 -41.81
C VAL A 111 52.74 8.79 -40.64
N ALA A 112 53.44 9.78 -40.06
CA ALA A 112 52.90 10.64 -39.01
C ALA A 112 51.67 11.42 -39.49
N GLN A 113 51.71 11.96 -40.71
CA GLN A 113 50.60 12.67 -41.32
C GLN A 113 49.40 11.75 -41.58
N VAL A 114 49.62 10.54 -42.11
CA VAL A 114 48.57 9.54 -42.30
C VAL A 114 47.96 9.13 -40.96
N ASN A 115 48.80 8.92 -39.94
CA ASN A 115 48.33 8.59 -38.59
C ASN A 115 47.52 9.72 -37.96
N PHE A 116 47.94 10.97 -38.15
CA PHE A 116 47.18 12.14 -37.72
C PHE A 116 45.81 12.19 -38.40
N ASN A 117 45.75 12.01 -39.72
CA ASN A 117 44.49 11.98 -40.47
C ASN A 117 43.57 10.83 -40.03
N LYS A 118 44.13 9.65 -39.76
CA LYS A 118 43.39 8.50 -39.24
C LYS A 118 42.85 8.78 -37.83
N ARG A 119 43.66 9.38 -36.94
CA ARG A 119 43.22 9.79 -35.59
C ARG A 119 42.10 10.81 -35.66
N LYS A 120 42.26 11.88 -36.45
CA LYS A 120 41.21 12.89 -36.68
C LYS A 120 39.91 12.26 -37.20
N SER A 121 40.01 11.33 -38.16
CA SER A 121 38.85 10.62 -38.70
C SER A 121 38.18 9.73 -37.66
N ARG A 122 38.97 9.03 -36.83
CA ARG A 122 38.46 8.23 -35.71
C ARG A 122 37.74 9.10 -34.68
N ASP A 123 38.31 10.24 -34.30
CA ASP A 123 37.73 11.13 -33.31
C ASP A 123 36.40 11.73 -33.82
N LEU A 124 36.34 12.08 -35.11
CA LEU A 124 35.09 12.49 -35.78
C LEU A 124 34.03 11.38 -35.75
N LEU A 125 34.42 10.14 -36.05
CA LEU A 125 33.50 8.99 -36.01
C LEU A 125 33.03 8.71 -34.57
N GLN A 126 33.91 8.84 -33.58
CA GLN A 126 33.57 8.66 -32.18
C GLN A 126 32.58 9.72 -31.70
N TYR A 127 32.76 10.98 -32.13
CA TYR A 127 31.80 12.05 -31.87
C TYR A 127 30.44 11.77 -32.53
N LYS A 128 30.43 11.39 -33.82
CA LYS A 128 29.18 11.02 -34.52
C LYS A 128 28.47 9.84 -33.86
N LYS A 129 29.22 8.83 -33.43
CA LYS A 129 28.68 7.70 -32.66
C LYS A 129 28.02 8.19 -31.38
N LYS A 130 28.69 9.05 -30.61
CA LYS A 130 28.14 9.62 -29.37
C LYS A 130 26.83 10.36 -29.63
N LEU A 131 26.77 11.20 -30.68
CA LEU A 131 25.56 11.92 -31.08
C LEU A 131 24.41 10.95 -31.41
N LYS A 132 24.69 9.92 -32.22
CA LYS A 132 23.69 8.91 -32.59
C LYS A 132 23.24 8.05 -31.41
N THR A 133 24.12 7.74 -30.48
CA THR A 133 23.74 7.06 -29.24
C THR A 133 22.82 7.93 -28.40
N GLN A 134 23.09 9.24 -28.30
CA GLN A 134 22.21 10.16 -27.58
C GLN A 134 20.84 10.24 -28.25
N GLU A 135 20.78 10.44 -29.57
CA GLU A 135 19.52 10.43 -30.33
C GLU A 135 18.73 9.13 -30.11
N LEU A 136 19.41 7.98 -30.07
CA LEU A 136 18.77 6.69 -29.80
C LEU A 136 18.22 6.61 -28.38
N ILE A 137 18.96 7.09 -27.38
CA ILE A 137 18.50 7.14 -25.99
C ILE A 137 17.25 8.03 -25.89
N ASP A 138 17.29 9.23 -26.46
CA ASP A 138 16.17 10.17 -26.44
C ASP A 138 14.92 9.57 -27.11
N ARG A 139 15.10 8.88 -28.25
CA ARG A 139 14.00 8.17 -28.93
C ARG A 139 13.44 7.01 -28.11
N LYS A 140 14.30 6.25 -27.42
CA LYS A 140 13.86 5.16 -26.53
C LYS A 140 13.11 5.69 -25.31
N LEU A 141 13.58 6.79 -24.72
CA LEU A 141 12.87 7.46 -23.63
C LEU A 141 11.50 7.97 -24.10
N GLY A 142 11.42 8.59 -25.28
CA GLY A 142 10.15 9.01 -25.87
C GLY A 142 9.19 7.83 -26.15
N TYR A 143 9.72 6.72 -26.65
CA TYR A 143 8.94 5.49 -26.85
C TYR A 143 8.40 4.94 -25.52
N ALA A 144 9.25 4.85 -24.49
CA ALA A 144 8.85 4.38 -23.16
C ALA A 144 7.77 5.28 -22.55
N ALA A 145 7.92 6.61 -22.66
CA ALA A 145 6.92 7.56 -22.18
C ALA A 145 5.56 7.40 -22.89
N LEU A 146 5.56 7.13 -24.21
CA LEU A 146 4.32 6.86 -24.96
C LEU A 146 3.71 5.52 -24.57
N GLU A 147 4.53 4.49 -24.35
CA GLU A 147 4.07 3.19 -23.88
C GLU A 147 3.43 3.28 -22.49
N ASP A 148 4.05 4.05 -21.59
CA ASP A 148 3.51 4.34 -20.26
C ASP A 148 2.22 5.16 -20.35
N TYR A 149 2.16 6.16 -21.23
CA TYR A 149 0.93 6.91 -21.50
C TYR A 149 -0.19 5.98 -21.94
N ILE A 150 0.05 5.06 -22.87
CA ILE A 150 -0.98 4.11 -23.34
C ILE A 150 -1.41 3.16 -22.21
N LYS A 151 -0.46 2.62 -21.44
CA LYS A 151 -0.74 1.63 -20.38
C LYS A 151 -1.43 2.21 -19.15
N PHE A 152 -1.09 3.43 -18.76
CA PHE A 152 -1.55 4.01 -17.49
C PHE A 152 -2.54 5.15 -17.69
N GLU A 153 -2.28 6.06 -18.63
CA GLU A 153 -3.12 7.24 -18.86
C GLU A 153 -4.19 7.03 -19.93
N GLY A 154 -3.96 6.15 -20.92
CA GLY A 154 -4.91 5.81 -21.98
C GLY A 154 -6.12 5.03 -21.47
N LEU A 155 -5.97 4.31 -20.36
CA LEU A 155 -7.07 3.65 -19.65
C LEU A 155 -7.75 4.54 -18.59
N SER A 156 -7.27 5.77 -18.40
CA SER A 156 -7.93 6.71 -17.49
C SER A 156 -9.27 7.16 -18.09
N TRP A 157 -10.28 7.29 -17.25
CA TRP A 157 -11.66 7.62 -17.64
C TRP A 157 -11.77 8.86 -18.53
N GLY A 158 -10.85 9.83 -18.36
CA GLY A 158 -10.77 11.06 -19.17
C GLY A 158 -10.31 10.86 -20.61
N ASN A 159 -9.48 9.84 -20.88
CA ASN A 159 -8.84 9.60 -22.18
C ASN A 159 -9.47 8.46 -22.98
N MET A 160 -10.33 7.65 -22.34
CA MET A 160 -11.11 6.61 -23.03
C MET A 160 -12.07 7.20 -24.06
N LEU A 161 -12.23 6.49 -25.18
CA LEU A 161 -13.21 6.87 -26.19
C LEU A 161 -14.63 6.82 -25.61
N PRO A 162 -15.55 7.69 -26.08
CA PRO A 162 -16.93 7.69 -25.58
C PRO A 162 -17.64 6.34 -25.70
N CYS A 163 -17.33 5.56 -26.75
CA CYS A 163 -17.86 4.21 -26.94
C CYS A 163 -17.35 3.21 -25.89
N GLU A 164 -16.08 3.28 -25.51
CA GLU A 164 -15.46 2.43 -24.49
C GLU A 164 -16.03 2.76 -23.11
N ARG A 165 -16.18 4.05 -22.79
CA ARG A 165 -16.81 4.50 -21.55
C ARG A 165 -18.24 3.99 -21.45
N GLN A 166 -19.01 4.07 -22.54
CA GLN A 166 -20.36 3.53 -22.59
C GLN A 166 -20.39 2.01 -22.41
N ALA A 167 -19.45 1.28 -23.02
CA ALA A 167 -19.30 -0.16 -22.85
C ALA A 167 -18.97 -0.54 -21.39
N HIS A 168 -18.12 0.24 -20.70
CA HIS A 168 -17.84 0.06 -19.28
C HIS A 168 -19.08 0.30 -18.41
N ILE A 169 -19.85 1.36 -18.67
CA ILE A 169 -21.10 1.63 -17.94
C ILE A 169 -22.10 0.49 -18.15
N ILE A 170 -22.25 0.00 -19.38
CA ILE A 170 -23.13 -1.12 -19.69
C ILE A 170 -22.65 -2.38 -18.97
N THR A 171 -21.35 -2.66 -19.02
CA THR A 171 -20.74 -3.80 -18.31
C THR A 171 -21.01 -3.73 -16.80
N GLY A 172 -20.84 -2.55 -16.19
CA GLY A 172 -21.17 -2.33 -14.78
C GLY A 172 -22.66 -2.58 -14.48
N LYS A 173 -23.56 -2.06 -15.30
CA LYS A 173 -25.02 -2.31 -15.16
C LYS A 173 -25.38 -3.78 -15.31
N VAL A 174 -24.70 -4.50 -16.21
CA VAL A 174 -24.89 -5.95 -16.41
C VAL A 174 -24.39 -6.72 -15.18
N GLN A 175 -23.21 -6.36 -14.64
CA GLN A 175 -22.69 -6.95 -13.41
C GLN A 175 -23.64 -6.71 -12.22
N ASP A 176 -24.14 -5.49 -12.05
CA ASP A 176 -25.13 -5.16 -11.03
C ASP A 176 -26.42 -5.99 -11.18
N ALA A 177 -26.89 -6.20 -12.41
CA ALA A 177 -28.06 -7.02 -12.67
C ALA A 177 -27.81 -8.51 -12.35
N ILE A 178 -26.62 -9.03 -12.65
CA ILE A 178 -26.20 -10.39 -12.29
C ILE A 178 -26.17 -10.56 -10.77
N LEU A 179 -25.53 -9.64 -10.05
CA LEU A 179 -25.48 -9.68 -8.58
C LEU A 179 -26.87 -9.62 -7.96
N LYS A 180 -27.76 -8.76 -8.48
CA LYS A 180 -29.17 -8.70 -8.03
C LYS A 180 -29.91 -10.00 -8.28
N LYS A 181 -29.69 -10.65 -9.42
CA LYS A 181 -30.29 -11.95 -9.74
C LYS A 181 -29.78 -13.04 -8.79
N GLU A 182 -28.48 -13.09 -8.52
CA GLU A 182 -27.89 -14.05 -7.58
C GLU A 182 -28.43 -13.85 -6.17
N ALA A 183 -28.48 -12.60 -5.68
CA ALA A 183 -29.08 -12.28 -4.40
C ALA A 183 -30.56 -12.71 -4.33
N ALA A 184 -31.34 -12.48 -5.38
CA ALA A 184 -32.73 -12.91 -5.46
C ALA A 184 -32.88 -14.45 -5.43
N ILE A 185 -31.96 -15.19 -6.05
CA ILE A 185 -31.94 -16.66 -6.00
C ILE A 185 -31.69 -17.15 -4.57
N VAL A 186 -30.71 -16.56 -3.88
CA VAL A 186 -30.39 -16.88 -2.48
C VAL A 186 -31.59 -16.59 -1.58
N ILE A 187 -32.19 -15.40 -1.69
CA ILE A 187 -33.38 -15.01 -0.92
C ILE A 187 -34.53 -15.99 -1.15
N LYS A 188 -34.80 -16.35 -2.42
CA LYS A 188 -35.84 -17.33 -2.78
C LYS A 188 -35.58 -18.70 -2.12
N GLN A 189 -34.32 -19.15 -2.10
CA GLN A 189 -33.95 -20.41 -1.48
C GLN A 189 -34.18 -20.37 0.04
N SER A 190 -33.79 -19.28 0.71
CA SER A 190 -34.04 -19.09 2.15
C SER A 190 -35.54 -19.07 2.47
N TYR A 191 -36.37 -18.40 1.66
CA TYR A 191 -37.83 -18.43 1.85
C TYR A 191 -38.42 -19.83 1.65
N LYS A 192 -37.89 -20.61 0.70
CA LYS A 192 -38.31 -21.99 0.47
C LYS A 192 -38.00 -22.87 1.67
N GLU A 193 -36.82 -22.71 2.28
CA GLU A 193 -36.42 -23.42 3.49
C GLU A 193 -37.28 -23.01 4.69
N MET A 194 -37.50 -21.71 4.90
CA MET A 194 -38.38 -21.20 5.96
C MET A 194 -39.81 -21.75 5.81
N THR A 195 -40.35 -21.76 4.59
CA THR A 195 -41.67 -22.34 4.32
C THR A 195 -41.70 -23.84 4.62
N ALA A 196 -40.63 -24.57 4.32
CA ALA A 196 -40.55 -25.99 4.60
C ALA A 196 -40.51 -26.27 6.12
N ILE A 197 -39.80 -25.45 6.90
CA ILE A 197 -39.80 -25.51 8.36
C ILE A 197 -41.20 -25.22 8.89
N MET A 198 -41.82 -24.13 8.47
CA MET A 198 -43.19 -23.77 8.90
C MET A 198 -44.21 -24.87 8.59
N LYS A 199 -44.08 -25.56 7.45
CA LYS A 199 -44.94 -26.71 7.13
C LYS A 199 -44.71 -27.90 8.07
N LYS A 200 -43.47 -28.18 8.46
CA LYS A 200 -43.17 -29.23 9.46
C LYS A 200 -43.72 -28.86 10.83
N ASP A 201 -43.57 -27.60 11.24
CA ASP A 201 -44.08 -27.10 12.51
C ASP A 201 -45.61 -27.16 12.55
N ALA A 202 -46.29 -26.80 11.45
CA ALA A 202 -47.74 -26.92 11.34
C ALA A 202 -48.20 -28.37 11.55
N LEU A 203 -47.56 -29.35 10.89
CA LEU A 203 -47.87 -30.77 11.08
C LEU A 203 -47.62 -31.25 12.52
N TYR A 204 -46.55 -30.75 13.15
CA TYR A 204 -46.23 -31.05 14.55
C TYR A 204 -47.29 -30.49 15.51
N PHE A 205 -47.71 -29.24 15.31
CA PHE A 205 -48.75 -28.61 16.13
C PHE A 205 -50.10 -29.26 15.93
N ASP A 206 -50.46 -29.66 14.71
CA ASP A 206 -51.70 -30.41 14.44
C ASP A 206 -51.71 -31.74 15.23
N ALA A 207 -50.59 -32.47 15.23
CA ALA A 207 -50.46 -33.71 16.00
C ALA A 207 -50.60 -33.47 17.51
N ILE A 208 -50.04 -32.37 18.04
CA ILE A 208 -50.20 -31.98 19.45
C ILE A 208 -51.66 -31.64 19.73
N LEU A 209 -52.32 -30.85 18.89
CA LEU A 209 -53.70 -30.43 19.08
C LEU A 209 -54.64 -31.64 19.08
N ASP A 210 -54.42 -32.60 18.18
CA ASP A 210 -55.17 -33.86 18.16
C ASP A 210 -54.92 -34.70 19.41
N ALA A 211 -53.67 -34.77 19.89
CA ALA A 211 -53.35 -35.46 21.15
C ALA A 211 -54.05 -34.81 22.34
N ILE A 212 -54.01 -33.48 22.47
CA ILE A 212 -54.70 -32.72 23.53
C ILE A 212 -56.21 -32.92 23.44
N ARG A 213 -56.78 -32.90 22.23
CA ARG A 213 -58.21 -33.14 22.02
C ARG A 213 -58.62 -34.55 22.47
N ASN A 214 -57.86 -35.55 22.09
CA ASN A 214 -58.10 -36.94 22.48
C ASN A 214 -57.95 -37.14 23.99
N ASP A 215 -56.94 -36.52 24.59
CA ASP A 215 -56.75 -36.53 26.04
C ASP A 215 -57.92 -35.84 26.76
N GLY A 216 -58.39 -34.68 26.28
CA GLY A 216 -59.56 -34.00 26.82
C GLY A 216 -60.83 -34.86 26.78
N ILE A 217 -61.04 -35.63 25.70
CA ILE A 217 -62.15 -36.60 25.62
C ILE A 217 -61.96 -37.73 26.63
N SER A 218 -60.74 -38.24 26.79
CA SER A 218 -60.40 -39.31 27.74
C SER A 218 -60.61 -38.87 29.19
N GLN A 219 -60.10 -37.69 29.55
CA GLN A 219 -60.30 -37.07 30.86
C GLN A 219 -61.78 -36.83 31.13
N GLY A 220 -62.55 -36.36 30.14
CA GLY A 220 -64.00 -36.19 30.27
C GLY A 220 -64.71 -37.52 30.60
N LYS A 221 -64.35 -38.62 29.93
CA LYS A 221 -64.89 -39.96 30.27
C LYS A 221 -64.49 -40.40 31.67
N CYS A 222 -63.25 -40.14 32.07
CA CYS A 222 -62.76 -40.45 33.41
C CYS A 222 -63.56 -39.69 34.48
N MET A 223 -63.79 -38.39 34.30
CA MET A 223 -64.62 -37.58 35.19
C MET A 223 -66.04 -38.12 35.31
N ILE A 224 -66.71 -38.44 34.20
CA ILE A 224 -68.06 -39.01 34.22
C ILE A 224 -68.09 -40.32 35.01
N ASN A 225 -67.12 -41.20 34.79
CA ASN A 225 -67.02 -42.47 35.51
C ASN A 225 -66.74 -42.28 37.00
N ALA A 226 -65.86 -41.34 37.35
CA ALA A 226 -65.57 -40.99 38.74
C ALA A 226 -66.81 -40.40 39.44
N THR A 227 -67.58 -39.54 38.76
CA THR A 227 -68.85 -39.02 39.28
C THR A 227 -69.87 -40.14 39.48
N LYS A 228 -70.02 -41.06 38.50
CA LYS A 228 -70.92 -42.21 38.62
C LYS A 228 -70.54 -43.13 39.78
N LEU A 229 -69.24 -43.39 39.96
CA LEU A 229 -68.73 -44.19 41.07
C LEU A 229 -68.94 -43.47 42.41
N GLY A 230 -68.73 -42.15 42.45
CA GLY A 230 -69.02 -41.31 43.60
C GLY A 230 -70.50 -41.34 43.99
N GLN A 231 -71.40 -41.24 43.02
CA GLN A 231 -72.86 -41.36 43.22
C GLN A 231 -73.23 -42.72 43.82
N LEU A 232 -72.74 -43.82 43.23
CA LEU A 232 -72.97 -45.18 43.75
C LEU A 232 -72.43 -45.35 45.18
N ALA A 233 -71.24 -44.80 45.46
CA ALA A 233 -70.67 -44.83 46.80
C ALA A 233 -71.50 -44.02 47.81
N THR A 234 -72.06 -42.88 47.41
CA THR A 234 -72.96 -42.09 48.27
C THR A 234 -74.30 -42.79 48.51
N GLU A 235 -74.87 -43.43 47.50
CA GLU A 235 -76.08 -44.26 47.64
C GLU A 235 -75.83 -45.41 48.63
N TYR A 236 -74.73 -46.15 48.44
CA TYR A 236 -74.36 -47.24 49.35
C TYR A 236 -74.13 -46.76 50.79
N LEU A 237 -73.53 -45.58 50.96
CA LEU A 237 -73.31 -44.99 52.28
C LEU A 237 -74.64 -44.61 52.95
N ASP A 238 -75.60 -44.07 52.18
CA ASP A 238 -76.92 -43.74 52.71
C ASP A 238 -77.70 -45.01 53.10
N ASP A 239 -77.67 -46.05 52.26
CA ASP A 239 -78.25 -47.37 52.58
C ASP A 239 -77.68 -47.93 53.88
N ARG A 240 -76.34 -47.91 54.04
CA ARG A 240 -75.69 -48.34 55.29
C ARG A 240 -76.13 -47.50 56.47
N ARG A 241 -76.23 -46.17 56.34
CA ARG A 241 -76.73 -45.29 57.41
C ARG A 241 -78.16 -45.65 57.81
N GLN A 242 -79.04 -45.91 56.86
CA GLN A 242 -80.41 -46.33 57.13
C GLN A 242 -80.47 -47.68 57.85
N GLU A 243 -79.69 -48.67 57.39
CA GLU A 243 -79.56 -49.97 58.07
C GLU A 243 -79.05 -49.79 59.52
N PHE A 244 -78.02 -48.97 59.73
CA PHE A 244 -77.50 -48.67 61.07
C PHE A 244 -78.57 -48.03 61.97
N GLN A 245 -79.36 -47.07 61.47
CA GLN A 245 -80.45 -46.46 62.23
C GLN A 245 -81.55 -47.47 62.58
N LEU A 246 -81.90 -48.37 61.66
CA LEU A 246 -82.86 -49.45 61.92
C LEU A 246 -82.34 -50.40 63.00
N LEU A 247 -81.09 -50.84 62.86
CA LEU A 247 -80.42 -51.71 63.83
C LEU A 247 -80.33 -51.04 65.21
N GLU A 248 -79.97 -49.76 65.26
CA GLU A 248 -79.95 -48.97 66.49
C GLU A 248 -81.33 -48.93 67.17
N LYS A 249 -82.41 -48.73 66.40
CA LYS A 249 -83.79 -48.77 66.92
C LYS A 249 -84.18 -50.16 67.43
N VAL A 250 -83.72 -51.24 66.79
CA VAL A 250 -83.95 -52.62 67.24
C VAL A 250 -83.19 -52.87 68.54
N ILE A 251 -81.90 -52.55 68.58
CA ILE A 251 -81.05 -52.70 69.78
C ILE A 251 -81.59 -51.87 70.94
N LYS A 252 -82.03 -50.62 70.73
CA LYS A 252 -82.64 -49.81 71.79
C LYS A 252 -83.90 -50.45 72.35
N ARG A 253 -84.76 -51.02 71.50
CA ARG A 253 -85.96 -51.76 71.93
C ARG A 253 -85.58 -53.01 72.72
N GLU A 254 -84.62 -53.79 72.23
CA GLU A 254 -84.12 -54.99 72.90
C GLU A 254 -83.43 -54.69 74.24
N LEU A 255 -82.65 -53.61 74.33
CA LEU A 255 -82.06 -53.14 75.58
C LEU A 255 -83.15 -52.69 76.56
N ALA A 256 -84.21 -52.04 76.09
CA ALA A 256 -85.34 -51.67 76.94
C ALA A 256 -86.12 -52.90 77.46
N THR A 257 -86.32 -53.94 76.62
CA THR A 257 -86.94 -55.20 77.09
C THR A 257 -86.02 -55.92 78.06
N ARG A 258 -84.72 -56.08 77.74
CA ARG A 258 -83.73 -56.66 78.66
C ARG A 258 -83.63 -55.89 79.96
N ARG A 259 -83.78 -54.55 79.95
CA ARG A 259 -83.81 -53.74 81.17
C ARG A 259 -85.03 -54.07 82.03
N LYS A 260 -86.21 -54.22 81.43
CA LYS A 260 -87.43 -54.65 82.14
C LYS A 260 -87.32 -56.09 82.65
N ASP A 261 -86.72 -56.99 81.86
CA ASP A 261 -86.47 -58.37 82.26
C ASP A 261 -85.47 -58.41 83.42
N LEU A 262 -84.40 -57.61 83.36
CA LEU A 262 -83.46 -57.45 84.47
C LEU A 262 -84.11 -56.83 85.70
N GLU A 263 -85.03 -55.88 85.54
CA GLU A 263 -85.76 -55.29 86.67
C GLU A 263 -86.71 -56.30 87.31
N THR A 264 -87.41 -57.11 86.52
CA THR A 264 -88.26 -58.19 87.05
C THR A 264 -87.43 -59.32 87.68
N VAL A 265 -86.29 -59.71 87.10
CA VAL A 265 -85.35 -60.65 87.70
C VAL A 265 -84.71 -60.04 88.95
N SER A 266 -84.35 -58.76 88.95
CA SER A 266 -83.81 -58.05 90.11
C SER A 266 -84.84 -57.97 91.23
N GLN A 267 -86.11 -57.71 90.93
CA GLN A 267 -87.21 -57.80 91.90
C GLN A 267 -87.40 -59.23 92.40
N ARG A 268 -87.33 -60.25 91.54
CA ARG A 268 -87.38 -61.66 91.97
C ARG A 268 -86.19 -62.04 92.84
N VAL A 269 -84.98 -61.58 92.52
CA VAL A 269 -83.75 -61.78 93.29
C VAL A 269 -83.75 -60.93 94.55
N HIS A 270 -84.40 -59.77 94.57
CA HIS A 270 -84.59 -58.98 95.77
C HIS A 270 -85.60 -59.66 96.70
N ASN A 271 -86.73 -60.13 96.17
CA ASN A 271 -87.74 -60.89 96.91
C ASN A 271 -87.16 -62.23 97.43
N PHE A 272 -86.45 -62.96 96.58
CA PHE A 272 -85.71 -64.16 96.96
C PHE A 272 -84.57 -63.82 97.92
N GLY A 273 -83.87 -62.71 97.72
CA GLY A 273 -82.78 -62.22 98.55
C GLY A 273 -83.25 -61.70 99.91
N THR A 274 -84.49 -61.19 100.04
CA THR A 274 -85.14 -60.92 101.34
C THR A 274 -85.58 -62.22 102.01
N SER A 275 -86.05 -63.21 101.23
CA SER A 275 -86.31 -64.56 101.76
C SER A 275 -85.04 -65.30 102.17
N VAL A 276 -83.91 -65.07 101.49
CA VAL A 276 -82.61 -65.74 101.73
C VAL A 276 -81.71 -64.95 102.69
N LYS A 277 -81.85 -63.62 102.80
CA LYS A 277 -81.27 -62.83 103.91
C LYS A 277 -81.77 -63.31 105.27
N ASN A 278 -82.94 -63.95 105.29
CA ASN A 278 -83.49 -64.61 106.47
C ASN A 278 -83.09 -66.09 106.61
N LEU A 279 -82.29 -66.67 105.71
CA LEU A 279 -82.01 -68.10 105.73
C LEU A 279 -80.59 -68.59 105.42
N LEU A 280 -79.65 -67.86 104.79
CA LEU A 280 -78.32 -68.46 104.65
C LEU A 280 -77.11 -67.54 104.47
N ARG A 281 -76.07 -68.03 105.13
CA ARG A 281 -74.67 -67.61 105.29
C ARG A 281 -73.95 -67.51 103.94
N ARG A 282 -73.17 -66.44 103.75
CA ARG A 282 -72.29 -66.21 102.60
C ARG A 282 -71.11 -67.17 102.63
N ASP A 283 -70.99 -67.99 101.59
CA ASP A 283 -69.75 -68.58 101.03
C ASP A 283 -70.14 -68.93 99.57
N SER A 284 -69.57 -68.43 98.47
CA SER A 284 -68.16 -68.52 98.07
C SER A 284 -68.03 -67.90 96.66
N ASP A 285 -67.01 -67.06 96.43
CA ASP A 285 -66.59 -66.61 95.10
C ASP A 285 -65.59 -67.63 94.53
N LEU A 286 -65.88 -68.20 93.34
CA LEU A 286 -64.96 -69.03 92.58
C LEU A 286 -64.63 -68.32 91.26
N ASN A 287 -63.40 -67.78 91.17
CA ASN A 287 -62.81 -67.23 89.95
C ASN A 287 -62.07 -68.32 89.17
N LEU A 288 -62.39 -68.50 87.89
CA LEU A 288 -61.66 -69.35 86.94
C LEU A 288 -60.55 -68.55 86.25
N GLY A 289 -59.32 -69.07 86.28
CA GLY A 289 -58.10 -68.45 85.75
C GLY A 289 -57.92 -68.51 84.23
N LYS A 290 -57.06 -67.63 83.71
CA LYS A 290 -56.73 -67.41 82.28
C LYS A 290 -55.37 -68.06 81.96
N ILE A 291 -55.28 -68.86 80.88
CA ILE A 291 -54.05 -69.51 80.41
C ILE A 291 -53.38 -68.64 79.32
N THR A 292 -52.08 -68.37 79.45
CA THR A 292 -51.23 -67.71 78.44
C THR A 292 -50.27 -68.72 77.80
N LEU A 293 -50.20 -68.74 76.46
CA LEU A 293 -49.28 -69.56 75.65
C LEU A 293 -48.00 -68.78 75.28
N GLN A 294 -46.87 -69.47 75.21
CA GLN A 294 -45.51 -68.94 74.90
C GLN A 294 -45.22 -68.88 73.38
N PRO A 295 -44.43 -67.89 72.89
CA PRO A 295 -44.06 -67.75 71.48
C PRO A 295 -42.88 -68.65 71.05
N SER A 296 -42.84 -69.00 69.75
CA SER A 296 -41.91 -69.96 69.13
C SER A 296 -40.62 -69.29 68.58
N GLU A 297 -39.47 -69.98 68.67
CA GLU A 297 -38.12 -69.51 68.29
C GLU A 297 -37.96 -69.12 66.81
N SER A 298 -38.73 -69.73 65.90
CA SER A 298 -38.72 -69.41 64.45
C SER A 298 -39.08 -67.94 64.16
N PHE A 299 -39.87 -67.30 65.03
CA PHE A 299 -40.27 -65.91 64.84
C PHE A 299 -39.15 -64.92 65.21
N ALA A 300 -38.23 -65.33 66.09
CA ALA A 300 -37.14 -64.49 66.56
C ALA A 300 -36.01 -64.36 65.52
N GLU A 301 -35.72 -65.43 64.76
CA GLU A 301 -34.74 -65.40 63.66
C GLU A 301 -35.21 -64.52 62.50
N LEU A 302 -36.47 -64.68 62.08
CA LEU A 302 -37.08 -63.85 61.04
C LEU A 302 -37.10 -62.36 61.43
N GLN A 303 -37.34 -62.05 62.70
CA GLN A 303 -37.33 -60.68 63.20
C GLN A 303 -35.92 -60.07 63.17
N ARG A 304 -34.87 -60.87 63.41
CA ARG A 304 -33.48 -60.41 63.28
C ARG A 304 -33.09 -60.14 61.84
N ASP A 305 -33.54 -60.97 60.90
CA ASP A 305 -33.29 -60.76 59.47
C ASP A 305 -34.01 -59.51 58.93
N PHE A 306 -35.26 -59.27 59.35
CA PHE A 306 -35.97 -58.04 59.01
C PHE A 306 -35.24 -56.79 59.51
N GLN A 307 -34.72 -56.82 60.75
CA GLN A 307 -33.96 -55.71 61.31
C GLN A 307 -32.65 -55.45 60.54
N ASN A 308 -31.96 -56.51 60.08
CA ASN A 308 -30.75 -56.38 59.28
C ASN A 308 -31.02 -55.75 57.91
N VAL A 309 -32.11 -56.16 57.23
CA VAL A 309 -32.54 -55.60 55.94
C VAL A 309 -32.97 -54.14 56.09
N GLU A 310 -33.73 -53.83 57.15
CA GLU A 310 -34.15 -52.46 57.43
C GLU A 310 -32.96 -51.54 57.72
N ALA A 311 -31.95 -52.02 58.45
CA ALA A 311 -30.70 -51.30 58.72
C ALA A 311 -29.89 -51.04 57.44
N THR A 312 -29.82 -52.00 56.52
CA THR A 312 -29.12 -51.80 55.23
C THR A 312 -29.86 -50.84 54.31
N LEU A 313 -31.19 -50.93 54.24
CA LEU A 313 -32.02 -50.02 53.44
C LEU A 313 -31.99 -48.59 53.98
N THR A 314 -32.02 -48.40 55.31
CA THR A 314 -31.86 -47.07 55.92
C THR A 314 -30.46 -46.50 55.74
N PHE A 315 -29.41 -47.33 55.78
CA PHE A 315 -28.06 -46.90 55.42
C PHE A 315 -27.99 -46.41 53.95
N LEU A 316 -28.53 -47.19 53.01
CA LEU A 316 -28.54 -46.82 51.58
C LEU A 316 -29.32 -45.52 51.32
N LYS A 317 -30.47 -45.37 51.99
CA LYS A 317 -31.29 -44.15 51.95
C LYS A 317 -30.48 -42.92 52.34
N ASN A 318 -29.73 -43.02 53.43
CA ASN A 318 -28.91 -41.93 53.95
C ASN A 318 -27.70 -41.65 53.05
N ALA A 319 -27.06 -42.69 52.50
CA ALA A 319 -25.91 -42.54 51.60
C ALA A 319 -26.26 -41.86 50.26
N ILE A 320 -27.47 -42.12 49.73
CA ILE A 320 -27.93 -41.57 48.45
C ILE A 320 -28.80 -40.31 48.64
N PHE A 321 -29.03 -39.88 49.89
CA PHE A 321 -29.83 -38.71 50.27
C PHE A 321 -31.27 -38.73 49.73
N VAL A 322 -31.95 -39.88 49.85
CA VAL A 322 -33.30 -40.09 49.32
C VAL A 322 -34.36 -40.00 50.42
N PRO A 323 -35.55 -39.38 50.19
CA PRO A 323 -36.57 -39.21 51.22
C PRO A 323 -37.32 -40.50 51.62
N SER A 324 -37.47 -41.48 50.72
CA SER A 324 -38.11 -42.77 51.00
C SER A 324 -37.29 -43.96 50.48
N LEU A 325 -37.50 -45.16 51.06
CA LEU A 325 -36.81 -46.38 50.61
C LEU A 325 -37.18 -46.75 49.17
N GLU A 326 -38.42 -46.49 48.76
CA GLU A 326 -38.92 -46.75 47.40
C GLU A 326 -38.22 -45.91 46.33
N SER A 327 -37.72 -44.73 46.69
CA SER A 327 -37.04 -43.84 45.73
C SER A 327 -35.55 -44.12 45.56
N ILE A 328 -34.99 -45.09 46.29
CA ILE A 328 -33.58 -45.51 46.18
C ILE A 328 -33.28 -46.03 44.76
N TYR A 329 -34.10 -46.96 44.26
CA TYR A 329 -33.87 -47.60 42.96
C TYR A 329 -34.02 -46.63 41.77
N PRO A 330 -35.09 -45.82 41.67
CA PRO A 330 -35.20 -44.80 40.63
C PRO A 330 -34.05 -43.78 40.66
N CYS A 331 -33.58 -43.38 41.84
CA CYS A 331 -32.46 -42.44 41.98
C CYS A 331 -31.15 -43.04 41.46
N LEU A 332 -30.86 -44.30 41.81
CA LEU A 332 -29.68 -45.02 41.31
C LEU A 332 -29.74 -45.21 39.78
N GLN A 333 -30.92 -45.53 39.23
CA GLN A 333 -31.09 -45.69 37.79
C GLN A 333 -30.85 -44.36 37.03
N GLU A 334 -31.31 -43.25 37.58
CA GLU A 334 -31.08 -41.92 36.99
C GLU A 334 -29.62 -41.48 37.13
N GLN A 335 -28.95 -41.77 38.25
CA GLN A 335 -27.50 -41.55 38.40
C GLN A 335 -26.69 -42.33 37.35
N LEU A 336 -27.10 -43.57 37.05
CA LEU A 336 -26.46 -44.40 36.03
C LEU A 336 -26.62 -43.79 34.64
N ARG A 337 -27.83 -43.33 34.28
CA ARG A 337 -28.09 -42.60 33.02
C ARG A 337 -27.29 -41.30 32.91
N GLN A 338 -27.20 -40.54 34.00
CA GLN A 338 -26.41 -39.31 34.03
C GLN A 338 -24.93 -39.59 33.84
N LYS A 339 -24.41 -40.66 34.47
CA LYS A 339 -23.04 -41.12 34.28
C LYS A 339 -22.76 -41.48 32.81
N GLU A 340 -23.61 -42.29 32.19
CA GLU A 340 -23.47 -42.66 30.76
C GLU A 340 -23.48 -41.43 29.85
N ARG A 341 -24.37 -40.46 30.11
CA ARG A 341 -24.43 -39.21 29.36
C ARG A 341 -23.16 -38.36 29.53
N LEU A 342 -22.64 -38.27 30.75
CA LEU A 342 -21.40 -37.56 31.05
C LEU A 342 -20.21 -38.22 30.36
N GLU A 343 -20.14 -39.55 30.38
CA GLU A 343 -19.09 -40.34 29.74
C GLU A 343 -19.08 -40.12 28.21
N LEU A 344 -20.25 -40.12 27.57
CA LEU A 344 -20.39 -39.75 26.16
C LEU A 344 -19.94 -38.31 25.88
N MET A 345 -20.27 -37.37 26.77
CA MET A 345 -19.86 -35.97 26.61
C MET A 345 -18.35 -35.80 26.77
N VAL A 346 -17.73 -36.51 27.70
CA VAL A 346 -16.27 -36.52 27.89
C VAL A 346 -15.58 -37.06 26.64
N ASN A 347 -16.02 -38.22 26.12
CA ASN A 347 -15.45 -38.82 24.91
C ASN A 347 -15.54 -37.86 23.72
N LYS A 348 -16.69 -37.19 23.53
CA LYS A 348 -16.86 -36.18 22.48
C LYS A 348 -15.91 -34.99 22.66
N CYS A 349 -15.75 -34.49 23.89
CA CYS A 349 -14.81 -33.40 24.17
C CYS A 349 -13.35 -33.81 23.90
N GLU A 350 -12.99 -35.07 24.18
CA GLU A 350 -11.65 -35.61 23.85
C GLU A 350 -11.44 -35.71 22.34
N GLU A 351 -12.42 -36.22 21.60
CA GLU A 351 -12.39 -36.24 20.12
C GLU A 351 -12.26 -34.83 19.52
N ASP A 352 -13.04 -33.87 20.03
CA ASP A 352 -13.00 -32.47 19.58
C ASP A 352 -11.62 -31.84 19.89
N ARG A 353 -11.05 -32.11 21.07
CA ARG A 353 -9.70 -31.67 21.44
C ARG A 353 -8.65 -32.25 20.50
N ASP A 354 -8.72 -33.53 20.20
CA ASP A 354 -7.75 -34.21 19.34
C ASP A 354 -7.87 -33.73 17.87
N GLN A 355 -9.08 -33.42 17.41
CA GLN A 355 -9.29 -32.77 16.12
C GLN A 355 -8.69 -31.35 16.08
N LEU A 356 -8.84 -30.58 17.16
CA LEU A 356 -8.24 -29.25 17.27
C LEU A 356 -6.71 -29.32 17.28
N LEU A 357 -6.12 -30.28 17.99
CA LEU A 357 -4.68 -30.52 17.98
C LEU A 357 -4.20 -30.85 16.56
N LYS A 358 -4.85 -31.76 15.84
CA LYS A 358 -4.50 -32.08 14.44
C LYS A 358 -4.58 -30.85 13.51
N LYS A 359 -5.59 -29.99 13.71
CA LYS A 359 -5.72 -28.74 12.94
C LYS A 359 -4.61 -27.74 13.27
N SER A 360 -4.26 -27.63 14.55
CA SER A 360 -3.16 -26.79 15.04
C SER A 360 -1.83 -27.25 14.46
N ASP A 361 -1.54 -28.56 14.51
CA ASP A 361 -0.32 -29.15 13.96
C ASP A 361 -0.23 -28.96 12.44
N HIS A 362 -1.35 -29.11 11.72
CA HIS A 362 -1.41 -28.84 10.28
C HIS A 362 -1.18 -27.35 9.96
N ALA A 363 -1.73 -26.44 10.76
CA ALA A 363 -1.51 -25.01 10.61
C ALA A 363 -0.04 -24.64 10.87
N GLY A 364 0.57 -25.22 11.91
CA GLY A 364 2.00 -25.05 12.19
C GLY A 364 2.89 -25.59 11.07
N ALA A 365 2.56 -26.75 10.51
CA ALA A 365 3.29 -27.29 9.35
C ALA A 365 3.20 -26.37 8.12
N LYS A 366 2.02 -25.79 7.86
CA LYS A 366 1.81 -24.81 6.79
C LYS A 366 2.53 -23.49 7.05
N GLU A 367 2.59 -23.03 8.30
CA GLU A 367 3.34 -21.84 8.68
C GLU A 367 4.83 -22.03 8.37
N VAL A 368 5.41 -23.17 8.76
CA VAL A 368 6.81 -23.50 8.43
C VAL A 368 7.03 -23.62 6.92
N GLU A 369 6.09 -24.22 6.18
CA GLU A 369 6.15 -24.28 4.71
C GLU A 369 6.14 -22.87 4.09
N LEU A 370 5.29 -21.96 4.59
CA LEU A 370 5.20 -20.56 4.15
C LEU A 370 6.44 -19.74 4.54
N GLU A 371 7.02 -20.00 5.72
CA GLU A 371 8.28 -19.39 6.12
C GLU A 371 9.44 -19.81 5.22
N ASN A 372 9.46 -21.09 4.81
CA ASN A 372 10.50 -21.65 3.94
C ASN A 372 10.28 -21.36 2.45
N THR A 373 9.05 -21.03 2.03
CA THR A 373 8.72 -20.54 0.68
C THR A 373 8.76 -19.02 0.56
N ARG A 374 9.43 -18.33 1.51
CA ARG A 374 9.62 -16.86 1.49
C ARG A 374 10.14 -16.38 0.12
N VAL A 375 9.23 -15.92 -0.72
CA VAL A 375 9.56 -15.20 -1.94
C VAL A 375 10.24 -13.89 -1.51
N GLU A 376 11.40 -13.59 -2.10
CA GLU A 376 12.22 -12.39 -1.81
C GLU A 376 11.41 -11.08 -1.86
N THR A 377 10.30 -11.08 -2.61
CA THR A 377 9.33 -9.98 -2.73
C THR A 377 8.65 -9.60 -1.40
N THR A 378 8.49 -10.53 -0.45
CA THR A 378 7.84 -10.23 0.86
C THR A 378 8.76 -9.43 1.78
N SER A 379 10.08 -9.64 1.67
CA SER A 379 11.07 -8.84 2.42
C SER A 379 11.12 -7.42 1.87
N GLN A 380 11.18 -7.28 0.53
CA GLN A 380 11.14 -5.98 -0.16
C GLN A 380 9.83 -5.23 0.14
N TYR A 381 8.69 -5.93 0.18
CA TYR A 381 7.42 -5.32 0.58
C TYR A 381 7.42 -4.79 2.02
N LYS A 382 8.03 -5.50 2.97
CA LYS A 382 8.14 -5.02 4.36
C LYS A 382 9.05 -3.80 4.47
N THR A 383 10.13 -3.74 3.70
CA THR A 383 11.03 -2.58 3.63
C THR A 383 10.30 -1.38 3.03
N ASN A 384 9.66 -1.54 1.87
CA ASN A 384 8.91 -0.48 1.20
C ASN A 384 7.74 0.03 2.06
N LYS A 385 7.04 -0.88 2.78
CA LYS A 385 5.99 -0.48 3.72
C LYS A 385 6.53 0.41 4.84
N ARG A 386 7.72 0.13 5.35
CA ARG A 386 8.36 0.94 6.40
C ARG A 386 8.75 2.32 5.86
N GLU A 387 9.36 2.37 4.68
CA GLU A 387 9.73 3.62 4.01
C GLU A 387 8.50 4.50 3.72
N PHE A 388 7.40 3.91 3.27
CA PHE A 388 6.16 4.68 3.04
C PHE A 388 5.52 5.19 4.33
N ILE A 389 5.61 4.45 5.43
CA ILE A 389 5.13 4.94 6.74
C ILE A 389 5.96 6.15 7.19
N GLU A 390 7.28 6.09 7.04
CA GLU A 390 8.18 7.18 7.38
C GLU A 390 7.90 8.44 6.54
N GLN A 391 7.69 8.28 5.23
CA GLN A 391 7.29 9.40 4.35
C GLN A 391 5.94 10.01 4.74
N ILE A 392 4.95 9.18 5.14
CA ILE A 392 3.65 9.67 5.61
C ILE A 392 3.81 10.47 6.90
N GLU A 393 4.66 10.02 7.83
CA GLU A 393 4.93 10.72 9.07
C GLU A 393 5.62 12.07 8.82
N GLU A 394 6.59 12.13 7.91
CA GLU A 394 7.26 13.38 7.51
C GLU A 394 6.26 14.39 6.91
N GLN A 395 5.37 13.93 6.03
CA GLN A 395 4.34 14.79 5.43
C GLN A 395 3.33 15.28 6.47
N ARG A 396 2.94 14.44 7.43
CA ARG A 396 2.06 14.85 8.54
C ARG A 396 2.69 15.91 9.43
N GLU A 397 4.00 15.86 9.65
CA GLU A 397 4.70 16.88 10.42
C GLU A 397 4.77 18.22 9.66
N LYS A 398 4.98 18.18 8.33
CA LYS A 398 4.91 19.39 7.47
C LYS A 398 3.54 20.05 7.52
N VAL A 399 2.46 19.26 7.46
CA VAL A 399 1.08 19.79 7.61
C VAL A 399 0.90 20.46 8.97
N ARG A 400 1.32 19.82 10.06
CA ARG A 400 1.25 20.42 11.41
C ARG A 400 2.03 21.73 11.52
N GLN A 401 3.19 21.84 10.88
CA GLN A 401 3.97 23.08 10.85
C GLN A 401 3.25 24.18 10.08
N LEU A 402 2.66 23.87 8.92
CA LEU A 402 1.87 24.82 8.15
C LEU A 402 0.64 25.30 8.89
N GLU A 403 -0.09 24.41 9.58
CA GLU A 403 -1.24 24.78 10.42
C GLU A 403 -0.85 25.75 11.54
N LYS A 404 0.31 25.53 12.18
CA LYS A 404 0.85 26.47 13.19
C LYS A 404 1.13 27.85 12.59
N LEU A 405 1.73 27.91 11.40
CA LEU A 405 2.01 29.18 10.70
C LEU A 405 0.72 29.89 10.29
N ILE A 406 -0.27 29.15 9.80
CA ILE A 406 -1.59 29.66 9.43
C ILE A 406 -2.29 30.24 10.66
N ASN A 407 -2.31 29.51 11.79
CA ASN A 407 -2.90 30.00 13.04
C ASN A 407 -2.19 31.24 13.57
N ASN A 408 -0.86 31.29 13.50
CA ASN A 408 -0.09 32.48 13.87
C ASN A 408 -0.45 33.69 12.98
N ARG A 409 -0.59 33.48 11.67
CA ARG A 409 -1.03 34.52 10.73
C ARG A 409 -2.45 35.00 11.03
N TYR A 410 -3.38 34.09 11.29
CA TYR A 410 -4.76 34.46 11.68
C TYR A 410 -4.79 35.24 13.00
N ASN A 411 -4.01 34.82 14.00
CA ASN A 411 -3.89 35.53 15.28
C ASN A 411 -3.32 36.94 15.09
N LEU A 412 -2.31 37.11 14.23
CA LEU A 412 -1.74 38.42 13.92
C LEU A 412 -2.77 39.32 13.21
N LEU A 413 -3.48 38.80 12.20
CA LEU A 413 -4.54 39.52 11.51
C LEU A 413 -5.69 39.91 12.45
N ALA A 414 -6.07 39.03 13.37
CA ALA A 414 -7.07 39.33 14.39
C ALA A 414 -6.61 40.48 15.31
N ARG A 415 -5.35 40.45 15.77
CA ARG A 415 -4.77 41.56 16.57
C ARG A 415 -4.77 42.87 15.80
N ILE A 416 -4.34 42.89 14.53
CA ILE A 416 -4.37 44.08 13.68
C ILE A 416 -5.81 44.61 13.54
N ARG A 417 -6.78 43.72 13.31
CA ARG A 417 -8.20 44.09 13.18
C ARG A 417 -8.76 44.69 14.47
N ILE A 418 -8.44 44.10 15.63
CA ILE A 418 -8.84 44.64 16.94
C ILE A 418 -8.23 46.02 17.16
N SER A 419 -6.95 46.21 16.87
CA SER A 419 -6.28 47.51 16.99
C SER A 419 -6.87 48.56 16.05
N LEU A 420 -7.17 48.21 14.80
CA LEU A 420 -7.82 49.12 13.85
C LEU A 420 -9.23 49.52 14.31
N LYS A 421 -10.02 48.58 14.83
CA LYS A 421 -11.33 48.89 15.42
C LYS A 421 -11.21 49.77 16.66
N HIS A 422 -10.21 49.54 17.50
CA HIS A 422 -9.96 50.40 18.66
C HIS A 422 -9.61 51.82 18.22
N LEU A 423 -8.75 52.00 17.22
CA LEU A 423 -8.47 53.32 16.63
C LEU A 423 -9.73 53.96 16.04
N GLN A 424 -10.61 53.18 15.39
CA GLN A 424 -11.87 53.68 14.85
C GLN A 424 -12.83 54.17 15.95
N LEU A 425 -12.88 53.45 17.07
CA LEU A 425 -13.64 53.85 18.26
C LEU A 425 -13.08 55.14 18.87
N LEU A 426 -11.76 55.26 19.04
CA LEU A 426 -11.15 56.51 19.52
C LEU A 426 -11.42 57.68 18.57
N SER A 427 -11.48 57.40 17.26
CA SER A 427 -11.76 58.40 16.24
C SER A 427 -13.21 58.89 16.21
N THR A 428 -14.18 58.27 16.89
CA THR A 428 -15.55 58.82 16.97
C THR A 428 -15.60 60.11 17.79
N LEU A 429 -14.63 60.33 18.70
CA LEU A 429 -14.46 61.59 19.43
C LEU A 429 -14.15 62.79 18.50
N VAL A 430 -13.76 62.53 17.24
CA VAL A 430 -13.35 63.53 16.25
C VAL A 430 -14.51 63.95 15.33
N SER A 431 -15.74 63.47 15.55
CA SER A 431 -16.88 63.78 14.68
C SER A 431 -18.15 64.11 15.47
N ASP A 432 -18.32 65.40 15.78
CA ASP A 432 -19.53 66.20 15.50
C ASP A 432 -19.32 67.65 15.96
N VAL A 433 -18.76 68.49 15.08
CA VAL A 433 -18.87 69.95 15.19
C VAL A 433 -19.51 70.47 13.90
N LYS A 434 -20.83 70.35 13.86
CA LYS A 434 -21.68 71.21 13.03
C LYS A 434 -22.54 72.05 13.97
N THR A 435 -22.05 73.22 14.36
CA THR A 435 -22.84 74.46 14.60
C THR A 435 -21.88 75.57 15.04
N GLY A 436 -22.11 76.78 14.52
CA GLY A 436 -21.16 77.88 14.54
C GLY A 436 -20.98 78.60 15.88
N LYS A 437 -19.86 79.32 15.95
CA LYS A 437 -19.54 80.49 16.81
C LYS A 437 -20.30 80.57 18.14
N GLN A 438 -19.70 80.05 19.21
CA GLN A 438 -19.68 80.71 20.51
C GLN A 438 -18.51 80.21 21.37
N ALA A 439 -17.95 81.14 22.13
CA ALA A 439 -16.70 81.02 22.87
C ALA A 439 -16.69 79.86 23.87
N ILE A 440 -15.51 79.24 24.00
CA ILE A 440 -15.16 78.29 25.06
C ILE A 440 -15.32 79.02 26.41
N LYS A 441 -16.43 78.76 27.10
CA LYS A 441 -16.56 78.94 28.55
C LYS A 441 -16.46 77.56 29.18
N MET A 442 -15.35 77.35 29.89
CA MET A 442 -15.23 76.28 30.90
C MET A 442 -16.40 76.41 31.87
N ARG A 443 -17.26 75.40 31.93
CA ARG A 443 -18.23 75.25 33.01
C ARG A 443 -18.34 73.77 33.37
N ASP A 444 -17.86 73.46 34.56
CA ASP A 444 -18.23 72.28 35.33
C ASP A 444 -19.72 72.04 35.25
N SER A 445 -20.12 70.84 34.82
CA SER A 445 -21.30 70.11 35.34
C SER A 445 -21.49 68.81 34.56
N GLY A 446 -21.53 67.69 35.29
CA GLY A 446 -22.20 66.47 34.86
C GLY A 446 -21.32 65.44 34.15
N LEU A 447 -20.66 64.60 34.95
CA LEU A 447 -20.37 63.22 34.58
C LEU A 447 -21.68 62.54 34.13
N HIS A 448 -21.93 62.53 32.82
CA HIS A 448 -22.71 61.46 32.21
C HIS A 448 -21.77 60.60 31.38
N ASP A 449 -21.50 59.45 31.98
CA ASP A 449 -20.97 58.21 31.43
C ASP A 449 -21.63 57.90 30.07
N GLN A 450 -21.06 58.41 28.99
CA GLN A 450 -21.31 57.89 27.64
C GLN A 450 -20.06 57.14 27.21
N ALA A 451 -19.99 55.89 27.63
CA ALA A 451 -19.12 54.91 27.00
C ALA A 451 -19.35 54.98 25.47
N PRO A 452 -18.27 55.01 24.67
CA PRO A 452 -18.40 55.14 23.22
C PRO A 452 -19.30 54.02 22.68
N THR A 453 -20.36 54.40 21.98
CA THR A 453 -21.32 53.49 21.35
C THR A 453 -20.59 52.49 20.48
N LYS A 454 -20.77 51.19 20.77
CA LYS A 454 -20.20 50.08 19.98
C LYS A 454 -20.65 50.21 18.51
N PRO A 455 -19.75 50.13 17.53
CA PRO A 455 -20.12 50.21 16.12
C PRO A 455 -21.06 49.06 15.73
N THR A 456 -22.13 49.41 14.99
CA THR A 456 -23.32 48.58 14.76
C THR A 456 -23.19 47.53 13.64
N SER A 457 -21.99 47.19 13.19
CA SER A 457 -21.79 46.00 12.34
C SER A 457 -20.35 45.53 12.37
N ASP A 458 -20.15 44.21 12.44
CA ASP A 458 -18.85 43.58 12.23
C ASP A 458 -18.51 43.60 10.74
N GLU A 459 -18.11 44.76 10.21
CA GLU A 459 -17.51 44.80 8.88
C GLU A 459 -16.27 43.89 8.85
N LEU A 460 -16.32 42.88 7.98
CA LEU A 460 -15.39 41.74 7.94
C LEU A 460 -13.98 42.11 7.46
N ASP A 461 -13.83 43.23 6.75
CA ASP A 461 -12.61 43.57 6.04
C ASP A 461 -11.87 44.76 6.67
N ALA A 462 -10.71 44.48 7.27
CA ALA A 462 -9.85 45.49 7.89
C ALA A 462 -9.40 46.58 6.89
N SER A 463 -9.38 46.27 5.59
CA SER A 463 -8.97 47.17 4.52
C SER A 463 -9.95 48.33 4.31
N LYS A 464 -11.21 48.17 4.72
CA LYS A 464 -12.25 49.22 4.62
C LYS A 464 -12.23 50.20 5.78
N ILE A 465 -11.66 49.81 6.93
CA ILE A 465 -11.51 50.67 8.11
C ILE A 465 -10.42 51.73 7.88
N ILE A 466 -9.38 51.39 7.12
CA ILE A 466 -8.20 52.25 6.91
C ILE A 466 -8.55 53.58 6.21
N PRO A 467 -9.28 53.62 5.07
CA PRO A 467 -9.65 54.87 4.41
C PRO A 467 -10.51 55.81 5.28
N ASP A 468 -11.39 55.25 6.10
CA ASP A 468 -12.25 56.01 7.01
C ASP A 468 -11.45 56.63 8.17
N LEU A 469 -10.51 55.88 8.73
CA LEU A 469 -9.55 56.40 9.71
C LEU A 469 -8.67 57.51 9.12
N LEU A 470 -8.15 57.33 7.90
CA LEU A 470 -7.34 58.34 7.22
C LEU A 470 -8.10 59.66 7.03
N LYS A 471 -9.37 59.61 6.62
CA LYS A 471 -10.21 60.82 6.49
C LYS A 471 -10.40 61.53 7.83
N LYS A 472 -10.64 60.79 8.91
CA LYS A 472 -10.87 61.37 10.25
C LYS A 472 -9.58 61.91 10.88
N PHE A 473 -8.47 61.20 10.75
CA PHE A 473 -7.16 61.68 11.21
C PHE A 473 -6.64 62.85 10.38
N ALA A 474 -6.90 62.90 9.07
CA ALA A 474 -6.59 64.07 8.25
C ALA A 474 -7.36 65.31 8.75
N LYS A 475 -8.65 65.17 9.11
CA LYS A 475 -9.42 66.25 9.75
C LYS A 475 -8.86 66.64 11.11
N LEU A 476 -8.44 65.69 11.94
CA LEU A 476 -7.78 65.96 13.22
C LEU A 476 -6.49 66.76 13.02
N ALA A 477 -5.63 66.33 12.09
CA ALA A 477 -4.38 67.00 11.76
C ALA A 477 -4.60 68.41 11.18
N GLN A 478 -5.71 68.62 10.48
CA GLN A 478 -6.08 69.92 9.94
C GLN A 478 -6.63 70.86 11.03
N ASN A 479 -7.37 70.32 12.02
CA ASN A 479 -7.88 71.08 13.17
C ASN A 479 -6.80 71.36 14.24
N SER A 480 -5.76 70.54 14.32
CA SER A 480 -4.64 70.76 15.26
C SER A 480 -3.72 71.90 14.83
N LYS A 481 -3.84 72.42 13.60
CA LYS A 481 -3.13 73.62 13.12
C LYS A 481 -3.35 74.84 14.00
N ASP A 482 -4.52 74.94 14.65
CA ASP A 482 -4.90 76.11 15.46
C ASP A 482 -4.50 75.98 16.95
N LEU A 483 -4.11 74.77 17.41
CA LEU A 483 -3.86 74.47 18.83
C LEU A 483 -2.39 74.28 19.19
N LEU A 484 -1.50 74.06 18.22
CA LEU A 484 -0.08 73.73 18.46
C LEU A 484 0.85 74.88 18.05
N LYS A 485 1.79 75.26 18.94
CA LYS A 485 2.84 76.25 18.67
C LYS A 485 3.96 75.67 17.80
N ASP A 486 4.64 76.56 17.08
CA ASP A 486 5.33 76.33 15.80
C ASP A 486 6.34 75.16 15.72
N GLN A 487 7.09 74.82 16.77
CA GLN A 487 8.11 73.74 16.66
C GLN A 487 7.51 72.32 16.62
N ALA A 488 6.55 72.02 17.50
CA ALA A 488 5.90 70.69 17.51
C ALA A 488 4.98 70.50 16.30
N ARG A 489 4.50 71.60 15.72
CA ARG A 489 3.67 71.62 14.52
C ARG A 489 4.46 71.20 13.27
N ASP A 490 5.66 71.74 13.08
CA ASP A 490 6.49 71.43 11.92
C ASP A 490 7.04 70.00 11.97
N GLU A 491 7.39 69.49 13.15
CA GLU A 491 7.78 68.09 13.33
C GLU A 491 6.60 67.15 13.06
N GLY A 492 5.43 67.44 13.63
CA GLY A 492 4.22 66.65 13.40
C GLY A 492 3.78 66.63 11.93
N TYR A 493 3.87 67.78 11.23
CA TYR A 493 3.56 67.87 9.81
C TYR A 493 4.59 67.12 8.95
N LYS A 494 5.90 67.23 9.25
CA LYS A 494 6.93 66.43 8.56
C LYS A 494 6.73 64.94 8.77
N SER A 495 6.42 64.51 10.00
CA SER A 495 6.12 63.10 10.28
C SER A 495 4.87 62.62 9.54
N PHE A 496 3.83 63.45 9.47
CA PHE A 496 2.60 63.14 8.72
C PHE A 496 2.84 63.12 7.20
N GLU A 497 3.61 64.05 6.64
CA GLU A 497 4.00 64.04 5.23
C GLU A 497 4.83 62.81 4.88
N VAL A 498 5.78 62.42 5.74
CA VAL A 498 6.57 61.19 5.56
C VAL A 498 5.67 59.96 5.59
N LEU A 499 4.70 59.90 6.51
CA LEU A 499 3.72 58.81 6.57
C LEU A 499 2.83 58.76 5.31
N MET A 500 2.37 59.91 4.83
CA MET A 500 1.56 60.01 3.61
C MET A 500 2.36 59.63 2.37
N HIS A 501 3.65 60.02 2.29
CA HIS A 501 4.56 59.61 1.22
C HIS A 501 4.86 58.11 1.25
N GLN A 502 4.96 57.51 2.45
CA GLN A 502 5.12 56.07 2.61
C GLN A 502 3.84 55.29 2.27
N ALA A 503 2.65 55.86 2.53
CA ALA A 503 1.37 55.27 2.17
C ALA A 503 1.03 55.39 0.67
N THR A 504 1.61 56.38 -0.04
CA THR A 504 1.50 56.54 -1.51
C THR A 504 2.58 55.81 -2.29
N LYS A 505 3.64 55.30 -1.64
CA LYS A 505 4.42 54.21 -2.24
C LYS A 505 3.51 52.99 -2.27
N ASP A 506 3.09 52.59 -3.46
CA ASP A 506 2.22 51.44 -3.69
C ASP A 506 2.63 50.28 -2.78
N VAL A 507 1.83 50.04 -1.74
CA VAL A 507 1.79 48.73 -1.12
C VAL A 507 1.20 47.87 -2.22
N GLU A 508 2.05 47.12 -2.94
CA GLU A 508 1.62 46.08 -3.84
C GLU A 508 0.68 45.18 -3.03
N GLN A 509 -0.62 45.44 -3.18
CA GLN A 509 -1.63 44.49 -2.78
C GLN A 509 -1.33 43.29 -3.66
N PHE A 510 -0.68 42.28 -3.09
CA PHE A 510 -0.76 40.94 -3.62
C PHE A 510 -2.25 40.64 -3.65
N THR A 511 -2.87 40.88 -4.81
CA THR A 511 -4.14 40.31 -5.20
C THR A 511 -4.05 38.87 -4.77
N THR A 512 -4.83 38.52 -3.75
CA THR A 512 -5.05 37.15 -3.34
C THR A 512 -5.33 36.37 -4.61
N LEU A 513 -4.37 35.53 -5.00
CA LEU A 513 -4.52 34.55 -6.06
C LEU A 513 -5.68 33.64 -5.63
N SER A 514 -6.89 34.01 -6.04
CA SER A 514 -8.00 33.06 -6.10
C SER A 514 -7.54 31.92 -7.01
N GLU A 515 -7.74 30.67 -6.56
CA GLU A 515 -7.39 29.44 -7.27
C GLU A 515 -7.85 29.42 -8.74
N GLU A 516 -8.84 30.24 -9.09
CA GLU A 516 -9.33 30.42 -10.46
C GLU A 516 -8.32 31.06 -11.43
N THR A 517 -7.31 31.80 -10.93
CA THR A 517 -6.33 32.50 -11.80
C THR A 517 -5.14 31.61 -12.16
N LEU A 518 -4.84 30.58 -11.37
CA LEU A 518 -3.80 29.59 -11.67
C LEU A 518 -4.20 28.63 -12.81
N VAL A 519 -5.50 28.52 -13.09
CA VAL A 519 -6.02 27.72 -14.21
C VAL A 519 -6.00 28.52 -15.53
N GLY A 520 -5.91 29.86 -15.47
CA GLY A 520 -6.04 30.73 -16.65
C GLY A 520 -4.73 31.21 -17.30
N SER A 521 -3.57 31.06 -16.65
CA SER A 521 -2.31 31.64 -17.14
C SER A 521 -1.31 30.63 -17.72
N VAL A 522 -1.67 29.35 -17.80
CA VAL A 522 -0.81 28.31 -18.39
C VAL A 522 -1.43 27.89 -19.72
N PHE A 523 -0.84 28.39 -20.81
CA PHE A 523 -1.18 28.16 -22.23
C PHE A 523 -2.38 28.93 -22.81
N LEU A 524 -2.13 30.17 -23.23
CA LEU A 524 -2.92 30.80 -24.31
C LEU A 524 -2.52 30.15 -25.64
N ASP A 525 -3.20 29.06 -26.00
CA ASP A 525 -3.19 28.54 -27.37
C ASP A 525 -3.99 29.50 -28.26
N THR A 526 -3.34 30.06 -29.28
CA THR A 526 -3.94 31.05 -30.19
C THR A 526 -5.08 30.49 -31.05
N HIS A 527 -5.32 29.17 -31.01
CA HIS A 527 -6.40 28.51 -31.76
C HIS A 527 -7.64 28.19 -30.92
N VAL A 528 -7.63 28.50 -29.61
CA VAL A 528 -8.79 28.27 -28.73
C VAL A 528 -9.40 29.61 -28.33
N LEU A 529 -10.64 29.84 -28.78
CA LEU A 529 -11.40 31.06 -28.49
C LEU A 529 -11.50 31.28 -26.98
N THR A 530 -11.11 32.46 -26.50
CA THR A 530 -11.20 32.78 -25.08
C THR A 530 -12.65 32.91 -24.64
N ARG A 531 -12.93 32.78 -23.33
CA ARG A 531 -14.29 32.96 -22.79
C ARG A 531 -14.91 34.32 -23.16
N VAL A 532 -14.09 35.35 -23.38
CA VAL A 532 -14.53 36.66 -23.84
C VAL A 532 -14.97 36.59 -25.31
N ASP A 533 -14.22 35.89 -26.16
CA ASP A 533 -14.56 35.67 -27.57
C ASP A 533 -15.81 34.81 -27.73
N ILE A 534 -15.95 33.76 -26.91
CA ILE A 534 -17.15 32.91 -26.86
C ILE A 534 -18.38 33.72 -26.40
N LYS A 535 -18.24 34.59 -25.40
CA LYS A 535 -19.33 35.49 -24.98
C LYS A 535 -19.68 36.51 -26.07
N LYS A 536 -18.69 37.02 -26.79
CA LYS A 536 -18.90 37.96 -27.89
C LYS A 536 -19.59 37.28 -29.08
N GLN A 537 -19.14 36.09 -29.50
CA GLN A 537 -19.82 35.28 -30.51
C GLN A 537 -21.24 34.86 -30.07
N SER A 538 -21.42 34.48 -28.80
CA SER A 538 -22.75 34.21 -28.24
C SER A 538 -23.66 35.44 -28.32
N GLN A 539 -23.13 36.63 -28.03
CA GLN A 539 -23.88 37.87 -28.11
C GLN A 539 -24.20 38.26 -29.56
N GLU A 540 -23.28 38.03 -30.50
CA GLU A 540 -23.50 38.22 -31.94
C GLU A 540 -24.53 37.23 -32.51
N ILE A 541 -24.53 35.97 -32.07
CA ILE A 541 -25.54 34.96 -32.44
C ILE A 541 -26.91 35.31 -31.87
N VAL A 542 -26.97 35.82 -30.64
CA VAL A 542 -28.23 36.28 -30.02
C VAL A 542 -28.76 37.51 -30.76
N GLN A 543 -27.88 38.44 -31.17
CA GLN A 543 -28.27 39.61 -31.96
C GLN A 543 -28.70 39.24 -33.39
N ALA A 544 -28.06 38.24 -34.01
CA ALA A 544 -28.44 37.73 -35.33
C ALA A 544 -29.78 36.95 -35.32
N ASN A 545 -30.15 36.37 -34.18
CA ASN A 545 -31.41 35.63 -33.98
C ASN A 545 -32.51 36.46 -33.30
N LEU A 546 -32.32 37.77 -33.08
CA LEU A 546 -33.42 38.68 -32.79
C LEU A 546 -34.23 38.86 -34.08
N VAL A 547 -35.18 37.94 -34.26
CA VAL A 547 -36.22 38.01 -35.30
C VAL A 547 -36.91 39.37 -35.18
N THR A 548 -36.82 40.18 -36.23
CA THR A 548 -37.63 41.40 -36.41
C THR A 548 -39.10 41.06 -36.24
N ASP A 549 -39.82 41.90 -35.50
CA ASP A 549 -41.22 41.76 -35.04
C ASP A 549 -42.31 41.55 -36.15
N GLU A 550 -41.93 41.29 -37.40
CA GLU A 550 -42.83 41.18 -38.55
C GLU A 550 -43.30 39.73 -38.86
N PHE A 551 -42.78 38.70 -38.18
CA PHE A 551 -43.17 37.29 -38.45
C PHE A 551 -43.51 36.45 -37.21
N MET A 552 -44.17 37.04 -36.21
CA MET A 552 -44.73 36.29 -35.08
C MET A 552 -46.20 35.90 -35.34
N PRO A 553 -46.59 34.60 -35.28
CA PRO A 553 -47.98 34.17 -35.42
C PRO A 553 -48.85 34.69 -34.25
N GLU A 554 -50.09 35.10 -34.56
CA GLU A 554 -51.00 35.87 -33.68
C GLU A 554 -51.35 35.22 -32.32
N ALA A 555 -50.94 33.97 -32.07
CA ALA A 555 -51.27 33.22 -30.86
C ALA A 555 -50.52 33.66 -29.58
N GLN A 556 -49.50 34.52 -29.66
CA GLN A 556 -48.74 34.99 -28.49
C GLN A 556 -48.97 36.47 -28.13
N LYS A 557 -49.94 37.15 -28.75
CA LYS A 557 -50.40 38.47 -28.30
C LYS A 557 -51.51 38.32 -27.26
N LYS A 558 -51.23 37.80 -26.05
CA LYS A 558 -52.18 37.92 -24.92
C LYS A 558 -51.51 37.76 -23.55
N LYS A 559 -51.32 38.92 -22.91
CA LYS A 559 -51.50 39.26 -21.48
C LYS A 559 -50.34 40.13 -20.96
N LYS A 560 -50.43 41.42 -21.30
CA LYS A 560 -50.00 42.50 -20.41
C LYS A 560 -51.24 43.33 -20.14
N PHE A 561 -51.79 43.24 -18.93
CA PHE A 561 -52.55 44.32 -18.31
C PHE A 561 -52.46 44.14 -16.79
N PHE A 562 -51.95 45.21 -16.17
CA PHE A 562 -51.91 45.62 -14.75
C PHE A 562 -51.56 44.61 -13.66
#